data_AF-A0A2M7NHM3-F1
#
_entry.id   AF-A0A2M7NHM3-F1
#
_cell.length_a   1.000
_cell.length_b   1.000
_cell.length_c   1.000
_cell.angle_alpha   90.00
_cell.angle_beta   90.00
_cell.angle_gamma   90.00
#
_symmetry.space_group_name_H-M   'P 1'
#
loop_
_entity.id
_entity.type
_entity.pdbx_description
1 polymer ?
#
loop_
_entity_poly.entity_id
_entity_poly.type
_entity_poly.pdbx_seq_one_letter_code
_entity_poly.pdbx_strand_id
1 'polypeptide(L)'
;MKNHNLVALIFVLLVVLFFGSSFSSFVFAQERGQMQRIGCICRDGVRQNTTGAGACSGHKGVKYWLYAEVSIYQQYANDLPAIPDSDLIQLTPEEAKRIAKSIAKEVTETLPILYDGDKKEGDNENSLVEKEREELEKLREDNRKQRGVVSSPSNRFEVLDFFIPFVMVLVVILLFLLIVMVIKKVL
;
A
#
# COMPACT_ATOMS: atom_id res chain seq x y z
N MET A 1 -8.35 -37.98 -42.15
CA MET A 1 -7.95 -36.71 -41.49
C MET A 1 -9.15 -36.02 -40.81
N LYS A 2 -9.83 -36.62 -39.82
CA LYS A 2 -11.06 -35.98 -39.27
C LYS A 2 -11.11 -35.76 -37.75
N ASN A 3 -10.42 -36.57 -36.94
CA ASN A 3 -10.60 -36.47 -35.47
C ASN A 3 -9.40 -35.84 -34.74
N HIS A 4 -8.16 -36.08 -35.18
CA HIS A 4 -6.97 -35.58 -34.47
C HIS A 4 -6.78 -34.05 -34.59
N ASN A 5 -7.12 -33.46 -35.73
CA ASN A 5 -7.01 -32.00 -35.93
C ASN A 5 -8.09 -31.25 -35.14
N LEU A 6 -9.27 -31.85 -34.98
CA LEU A 6 -10.35 -31.29 -34.17
C LEU A 6 -9.96 -31.28 -32.68
N VAL A 7 -9.37 -32.37 -32.18
CA VAL A 7 -8.91 -32.47 -30.79
C VAL A 7 -7.80 -31.45 -30.49
N ALA A 8 -6.86 -31.24 -31.42
CA ALA A 8 -5.81 -30.23 -31.27
C ALA A 8 -6.37 -28.80 -31.20
N LEU A 9 -7.35 -28.48 -32.06
CA LEU A 9 -7.98 -27.15 -32.08
C LEU A 9 -8.79 -26.88 -30.80
N ILE A 10 -9.54 -27.87 -30.31
CA ILE A 10 -10.28 -27.78 -29.05
C ILE A 10 -9.33 -27.58 -27.86
N PHE A 11 -8.18 -28.26 -27.85
CA PHE A 11 -7.19 -28.13 -26.80
C PHE A 11 -6.58 -26.72 -26.75
N VAL A 12 -6.21 -26.15 -27.91
CA VAL A 12 -5.71 -24.77 -28.00
C VAL A 12 -6.75 -23.77 -27.51
N LEU A 13 -8.02 -23.96 -27.91
CA LEU A 13 -9.11 -23.06 -27.53
C LEU A 13 -9.42 -23.15 -26.02
N LEU A 14 -9.34 -24.33 -25.43
CA LEU A 14 -9.42 -24.52 -23.98
C LEU A 14 -8.28 -23.85 -23.25
N VAL A 15 -7.03 -23.95 -23.74
CA VAL A 15 -5.88 -23.25 -23.15
C VAL A 15 -6.09 -21.73 -23.21
N VAL A 16 -6.51 -21.18 -24.35
CA VAL A 16 -6.78 -19.74 -24.46
C VAL A 16 -7.91 -19.29 -23.52
N LEU A 17 -8.98 -20.07 -23.38
CA LEU A 17 -10.09 -19.74 -22.47
C LEU A 17 -9.70 -19.86 -21.00
N PHE A 18 -8.93 -20.90 -20.62
CA PHE A 18 -8.52 -21.14 -19.23
C PHE A 18 -7.48 -20.13 -18.76
N PHE A 19 -6.53 -19.77 -19.64
CA PHE A 19 -5.53 -18.75 -19.33
C PHE A 19 -6.11 -17.34 -19.48
N GLY A 20 -6.92 -17.05 -20.50
CA GLY A 20 -7.53 -15.72 -20.73
C GLY A 20 -8.53 -15.30 -19.64
N SER A 21 -9.30 -16.24 -19.09
CA SER A 21 -10.25 -15.96 -18.00
C SER A 21 -9.55 -15.66 -16.66
N SER A 22 -8.34 -16.18 -16.45
CA SER A 22 -7.57 -15.91 -15.23
C SER A 22 -6.91 -14.52 -15.23
N PHE A 23 -6.64 -13.92 -16.39
CA PHE A 23 -6.05 -12.58 -16.49
C PHE A 23 -7.08 -11.44 -16.34
N SER A 24 -8.37 -11.73 -16.54
CA SER A 24 -9.40 -10.69 -16.55
C SER A 24 -9.67 -10.08 -15.16
N SER A 25 -9.34 -10.81 -14.09
CA SER A 25 -9.64 -10.38 -12.71
C SER A 25 -8.52 -9.56 -12.05
N PHE A 26 -7.33 -9.46 -12.65
CA PHE A 26 -6.18 -8.83 -11.98
C PHE A 26 -6.01 -7.33 -12.30
N VAL A 27 -6.64 -6.83 -13.37
CA VAL A 27 -6.38 -5.47 -13.88
C VAL A 27 -7.30 -4.39 -13.27
N PHE A 28 -8.33 -4.75 -12.49
CA PHE A 28 -9.28 -3.79 -11.93
C PHE A 28 -9.42 -3.84 -10.41
N ALA A 29 -8.40 -4.30 -9.69
CA ALA A 29 -8.25 -3.88 -8.30
C ALA A 29 -7.85 -2.39 -8.31
N GLN A 30 -8.86 -1.55 -8.54
CA GLN A 30 -8.80 -0.10 -8.46
C GLN A 30 -8.09 0.27 -7.16
N GLU A 31 -6.83 0.67 -7.27
CA GLU A 31 -6.12 1.37 -6.20
C GLU A 31 -7.02 2.52 -5.81
N ARG A 32 -7.71 2.40 -4.67
CA ARG A 32 -8.28 3.58 -4.03
C ARG A 32 -7.06 4.45 -3.75
N GLY A 33 -6.90 5.52 -4.53
CA GLY A 33 -5.72 6.39 -4.57
C GLY A 33 -5.12 6.55 -3.19
N GLN A 34 -4.08 5.78 -2.91
CA GLN A 34 -3.51 5.72 -1.57
C GLN A 34 -2.93 7.10 -1.30
N MET A 35 -3.41 7.75 -0.25
CA MET A 35 -2.90 9.05 0.15
C MET A 35 -1.82 8.88 1.21
N GLN A 36 -0.64 9.40 0.91
CA GLN A 36 0.48 9.42 1.83
C GLN A 36 0.61 10.83 2.44
N ARG A 37 0.87 10.88 3.75
CA ARG A 37 1.24 12.13 4.41
C ARG A 37 2.67 12.46 4.02
N ILE A 38 2.88 13.64 3.45
CA ILE A 38 4.19 14.06 2.92
C ILE A 38 4.79 15.25 3.65
N GLY A 39 4.00 15.98 4.44
CA GLY A 39 4.50 17.12 5.21
C GLY A 39 3.42 17.86 5.96
N CYS A 40 3.71 19.10 6.34
CA CYS A 40 2.79 19.98 7.05
C CYS A 40 3.05 21.45 6.77
N ILE A 41 2.01 22.26 6.95
CA ILE A 41 2.09 23.71 7.08
C ILE A 41 1.95 24.06 8.56
N CYS A 42 2.92 24.77 9.11
CA CYS A 42 2.90 25.22 10.50
C CYS A 42 1.98 26.44 10.70
N ARG A 43 1.66 26.78 11.94
CA ARG A 43 0.74 27.91 12.25
C ARG A 43 1.29 29.28 11.89
N ASP A 44 2.60 29.41 11.75
CA ASP A 44 3.26 30.61 11.22
C ASP A 44 3.33 30.64 9.69
N GLY A 45 2.82 29.63 9.00
CA GLY A 45 2.79 29.53 7.53
C GLY A 45 4.00 28.82 6.92
N VAL A 46 4.98 28.40 7.72
CA VAL A 46 6.16 27.69 7.20
C VAL A 46 5.77 26.28 6.74
N ARG A 47 6.11 25.94 5.49
CA ARG A 47 5.99 24.57 4.96
C ARG A 47 7.17 23.73 5.43
N GLN A 48 6.89 22.54 5.95
CA GLN A 48 7.88 21.55 6.34
C GLN A 48 7.55 20.17 5.77
N ASN A 49 8.58 19.38 5.50
CA ASN A 49 8.44 18.02 4.97
C ASN A 49 8.39 16.95 6.07
N THR A 50 8.26 17.37 7.33
CA THR A 50 8.23 16.48 8.48
C THR A 50 6.81 15.93 8.68
N THR A 51 6.66 14.61 8.72
CA THR A 51 5.35 13.93 8.80
C THR A 51 5.02 13.40 10.21
N GLY A 52 6.01 13.40 11.10
CA GLY A 52 5.95 12.84 12.43
C GLY A 52 5.50 13.82 13.53
N ALA A 53 5.40 13.28 14.75
CA ALA A 53 5.15 14.10 15.93
C ALA A 53 6.29 15.11 16.13
N GLY A 54 5.93 16.34 16.53
CA GLY A 54 6.91 17.41 16.76
C GLY A 54 7.33 18.18 15.51
N ALA A 55 6.77 17.87 14.32
CA ALA A 55 7.07 18.54 13.05
C ALA A 55 7.11 20.08 13.18
N CYS A 56 6.10 20.69 13.79
CA CYS A 56 6.03 22.14 13.99
C CYS A 56 6.26 22.56 15.46
N SER A 57 7.08 21.83 16.22
CA SER A 57 7.33 22.13 17.65
C SER A 57 7.90 23.53 17.88
N GLY A 58 8.80 24.01 16.99
CA GLY A 58 9.30 25.40 17.00
C GLY A 58 8.38 26.43 16.34
N HIS A 59 7.31 25.99 15.68
CA HIS A 59 6.48 26.80 14.79
C HIS A 59 5.01 26.90 15.25
N LYS A 60 4.80 26.89 16.57
CA LYS A 60 3.48 26.99 17.22
C LYS A 60 2.52 25.84 16.85
N GLY A 61 3.05 24.71 16.41
CA GLY A 61 2.26 23.53 16.04
C GLY A 61 1.79 23.52 14.59
N VAL A 62 1.18 22.40 14.21
CA VAL A 62 0.71 22.15 12.84
C VAL A 62 -0.60 22.88 12.59
N LYS A 63 -0.71 23.57 11.46
CA LYS A 63 -1.95 24.17 10.96
C LYS A 63 -2.66 23.21 10.02
N TYR A 64 -1.93 22.66 9.05
CA TYR A 64 -2.43 21.67 8.09
C TYR A 64 -1.43 20.55 7.90
N TRP A 65 -1.93 19.33 7.75
CA TRP A 65 -1.15 18.20 7.23
C TRP A 65 -1.31 18.16 5.72
N LEU A 66 -0.21 17.91 5.02
CA LEU A 66 -0.15 17.79 3.57
C LEU A 66 -0.17 16.31 3.17
N TYR A 67 -1.11 15.96 2.30
CA TYR A 67 -1.26 14.64 1.74
C TYR A 67 -1.16 14.71 0.21
N ALA A 68 -0.52 13.70 -0.38
CA ALA A 68 -0.49 13.49 -1.82
C ALA A 68 -0.84 12.04 -2.13
N GLU A 69 -1.30 11.81 -3.35
CA GLU A 69 -1.44 10.45 -3.88
C GLU A 69 -0.07 9.78 -4.02
N VAL A 70 0.01 8.48 -3.75
CA VAL A 70 1.27 7.72 -3.81
C VAL A 70 1.89 7.77 -5.22
N SER A 71 1.07 7.75 -6.28
CA SER A 71 1.52 7.88 -7.67
C SER A 71 2.24 9.22 -7.92
N ILE A 72 1.65 10.31 -7.44
CA ILE A 72 2.21 11.67 -7.50
C ILE A 72 3.52 11.70 -6.68
N TYR A 73 3.50 11.20 -5.45
CA TYR A 73 4.69 11.19 -4.59
C TYR A 73 5.86 10.43 -5.23
N GLN A 74 5.60 9.27 -5.85
CA GLN A 74 6.61 8.48 -6.56
C GLN A 74 7.19 9.22 -7.76
N GLN A 75 6.37 9.97 -8.50
CA GLN A 75 6.81 10.75 -9.66
C GLN A 75 7.85 11.82 -9.30
N TYR A 76 7.77 12.42 -8.09
CA TYR A 76 8.69 13.46 -7.63
C TYR A 76 9.87 12.94 -6.79
N ALA A 77 10.05 11.62 -6.69
CA ALA A 77 11.28 10.89 -6.32
C ALA A 77 12.22 11.55 -5.26
N ASN A 78 11.73 11.80 -4.05
CA ASN A 78 12.41 12.40 -2.88
C ASN A 78 12.53 13.94 -2.86
N ASP A 79 12.22 14.64 -3.95
CA ASP A 79 12.22 16.11 -3.98
C ASP A 79 10.85 16.68 -3.55
N LEU A 80 10.53 16.46 -2.27
CA LEU A 80 9.30 16.93 -1.62
C LEU A 80 8.93 18.43 -1.79
N PRO A 81 9.86 19.40 -1.88
CA PRO A 81 9.46 20.78 -2.14
C PRO A 81 8.98 21.02 -3.59
N ALA A 82 9.17 20.08 -4.52
CA ALA A 82 8.78 20.24 -5.91
C ALA A 82 7.30 19.92 -6.21
N ILE A 83 6.57 19.30 -5.27
CA ILE A 83 5.16 18.97 -5.49
C ILE A 83 4.31 20.25 -5.42
N PRO A 84 3.59 20.60 -6.49
CA PRO A 84 2.78 21.82 -6.55
C PRO A 84 1.60 21.76 -5.58
N ASP A 85 1.27 22.89 -4.97
CA ASP A 85 0.21 22.96 -3.95
C ASP A 85 -1.19 22.57 -4.48
N SER A 86 -1.41 22.64 -5.80
CA SER A 86 -2.65 22.18 -6.45
C SER A 86 -2.91 20.69 -6.26
N ASP A 87 -1.83 19.91 -6.11
CA ASP A 87 -1.87 18.45 -6.05
C ASP A 87 -1.86 17.97 -4.59
N LEU A 88 -1.84 18.91 -3.64
CA LEU A 88 -1.80 18.64 -2.22
C LEU A 88 -3.16 18.84 -1.59
N ILE A 89 -3.57 17.83 -0.83
CA ILE A 89 -4.75 17.92 0.00
C ILE A 89 -4.32 18.41 1.37
N GLN A 90 -4.89 19.54 1.78
CA GLN A 90 -4.67 20.14 3.08
C GLN A 90 -5.76 19.67 4.03
N LEU A 91 -5.36 18.97 5.11
CA LEU A 91 -6.27 18.52 6.15
C LEU A 91 -5.92 19.19 7.47
N THR A 92 -6.94 19.70 8.17
CA THR A 92 -6.76 20.14 9.56
C THR A 92 -6.41 18.94 10.44
N PRO A 93 -5.71 19.13 11.58
CA PRO A 93 -5.43 18.06 12.53
C PRO A 93 -6.69 17.29 12.97
N GLU A 94 -7.81 17.99 13.11
CA GLU A 94 -9.10 17.45 13.52
C GLU A 94 -9.74 16.61 12.41
N GLU A 95 -9.67 17.05 11.16
CA GLU A 95 -10.13 16.28 9.99
C GLU A 95 -9.28 15.04 9.76
N ALA A 96 -7.95 15.19 9.78
CA ALA A 96 -7.04 14.06 9.63
C ALA A 96 -7.29 12.98 10.70
N LYS A 97 -7.58 13.39 11.94
CA LYS A 97 -7.95 12.47 13.03
C LYS A 97 -9.30 11.79 12.78
N ARG A 98 -10.30 12.50 12.25
CA ARG A 98 -11.61 11.91 11.91
C ARG A 98 -11.48 10.86 10.81
N ILE A 99 -10.74 11.16 9.73
CA ILE A 99 -10.50 10.23 8.62
C ILE A 99 -9.73 8.99 9.10
N ALA A 100 -8.68 9.18 9.90
CA ALA A 100 -7.94 8.05 10.46
C ALA A 100 -8.83 7.14 11.33
N LYS A 101 -9.75 7.71 12.10
CA LYS A 101 -10.70 6.96 12.93
C LYS A 101 -11.72 6.18 12.09
N SER A 102 -12.23 6.76 10.99
CA SER A 102 -13.17 6.05 10.11
C SER A 102 -12.50 4.90 9.37
N ILE A 103 -11.26 5.10 8.89
CA ILE A 103 -10.48 4.04 8.25
C ILE A 103 -10.19 2.92 9.24
N ALA A 104 -9.73 3.26 10.45
CA ALA A 104 -9.47 2.26 11.48
C ALA A 104 -10.73 1.42 11.78
N LYS A 105 -11.90 2.08 11.85
CA LYS A 105 -13.19 1.41 12.05
C LYS A 105 -13.54 0.46 10.89
N GLU A 106 -13.43 0.93 9.64
CA GLU A 106 -13.69 0.11 8.44
C GLU A 106 -12.74 -1.10 8.38
N VAL A 107 -11.46 -0.91 8.68
CA VAL A 107 -10.46 -1.98 8.73
C VAL A 107 -10.80 -2.98 9.84
N THR A 108 -11.17 -2.53 11.04
CA THR A 108 -11.56 -3.46 12.13
C THR A 108 -12.84 -4.23 11.83
N GLU A 109 -13.79 -3.64 11.09
CA GLU A 109 -15.03 -4.32 10.70
C GLU A 109 -14.79 -5.34 9.57
N THR A 110 -13.88 -5.05 8.65
CA THR A 110 -13.54 -5.94 7.52
C THR A 110 -12.55 -7.05 7.90
N LEU A 111 -11.71 -6.82 8.92
CA LEU A 111 -10.80 -7.81 9.49
C LEU A 111 -11.13 -8.02 10.97
N PRO A 112 -12.20 -8.78 11.29
CA PRO A 112 -12.59 -9.08 12.68
C PRO A 112 -11.62 -10.02 13.42
N ILE A 113 -10.40 -10.21 12.91
CA ILE A 113 -9.44 -11.17 13.43
C ILE A 113 -8.16 -10.40 13.73
N LEU A 114 -7.75 -10.43 15.01
CA LEU A 114 -6.40 -10.15 15.51
C LEU A 114 -6.10 -8.82 16.23
N TYR A 115 -7.07 -8.13 16.84
CA TYR A 115 -6.73 -7.19 17.93
C TYR A 115 -7.77 -7.21 19.06
N ASP A 116 -7.59 -8.16 19.98
CA ASP A 116 -8.29 -8.19 21.27
C ASP A 116 -7.51 -7.28 22.24
N GLY A 117 -7.67 -5.97 22.04
CA GLY A 117 -7.07 -4.94 22.89
C GLY A 117 -7.97 -4.65 24.09
N ASP A 118 -7.91 -5.53 25.07
CA ASP A 118 -8.64 -5.49 26.34
C ASP A 118 -8.39 -4.15 27.07
N LYS A 119 -9.38 -3.23 27.01
CA LYS A 119 -9.33 -1.93 27.67
C LYS A 119 -10.13 -2.01 28.97
N LYS A 120 -9.46 -2.28 30.09
CA LYS A 120 -10.07 -2.21 31.42
C LYS A 120 -10.02 -0.78 31.94
N GLU A 121 -11.19 -0.16 31.98
CA GLU A 121 -11.50 1.01 32.81
C GLU A 121 -11.36 0.62 34.28
N GLY A 122 -10.55 1.40 35.01
CA GLY A 122 -10.31 1.25 36.43
C GLY A 122 -11.14 2.23 37.25
N ASP A 123 -11.46 1.81 38.48
CA ASP A 123 -11.78 2.68 39.61
C ASP A 123 -10.92 2.21 40.80
N ASN A 124 -9.60 2.39 40.69
CA ASN A 124 -8.67 2.36 41.84
C ASN A 124 -7.39 3.15 41.49
N GLU A 125 -7.62 4.41 41.12
CA GLU A 125 -6.84 5.17 40.12
C GLU A 125 -5.52 5.79 40.59
N ASN A 126 -5.10 5.68 41.86
CA ASN A 126 -3.89 6.38 42.30
C ASN A 126 -2.71 5.48 42.69
N SER A 127 -2.93 4.22 43.08
CA SER A 127 -1.81 3.32 43.38
C SER A 127 -1.43 2.41 42.21
N LEU A 128 -2.37 2.17 41.29
CA LEU A 128 -2.12 1.39 40.09
C LEU A 128 -1.48 2.25 39.00
N VAL A 129 -1.89 3.53 38.89
CA VAL A 129 -1.39 4.46 37.88
C VAL A 129 0.10 4.75 38.05
N GLU A 130 0.61 4.85 39.28
CA GLU A 130 2.05 5.04 39.51
C GLU A 130 2.86 3.80 39.08
N LYS A 131 2.33 2.60 39.35
CA LYS A 131 2.96 1.34 38.96
C LYS A 131 2.90 1.08 37.45
N GLU A 132 1.77 1.41 36.82
CA GLU A 132 1.62 1.40 35.37
C GLU A 132 2.50 2.45 34.70
N ARG A 133 2.72 3.61 35.34
CA ARG A 133 3.61 4.65 34.81
C ARG A 133 5.06 4.18 34.77
N GLU A 134 5.54 3.50 35.81
CA GLU A 134 6.87 2.89 35.82
C GLU A 134 7.01 1.75 34.80
N GLU A 135 5.98 0.90 34.66
CA GLU A 135 5.99 -0.16 33.64
C GLU A 135 5.91 0.41 32.22
N LEU A 136 5.15 1.49 32.01
CA LEU A 136 5.04 2.19 30.74
C LEU A 136 6.34 2.90 30.37
N GLU A 137 7.06 3.49 31.33
CA GLU A 137 8.38 4.08 31.08
C GLU A 137 9.41 3.01 30.68
N LYS A 138 9.43 1.85 31.34
CA LYS A 138 10.26 0.72 30.91
C LYS A 138 9.91 0.22 29.51
N LEU A 139 8.63 0.04 29.22
CA LEU A 139 8.15 -0.36 27.89
C LEU A 139 8.52 0.67 26.81
N ARG A 140 8.49 1.96 27.14
CA ARG A 140 8.85 3.04 26.23
C ARG A 140 10.35 3.08 25.96
N GLU A 141 11.18 2.80 26.96
CA GLU A 141 12.63 2.66 26.85
C GLU A 141 13.01 1.45 25.98
N ASP A 142 12.36 0.31 26.19
CA ASP A 142 12.55 -0.90 25.39
C ASP A 142 12.09 -0.70 23.94
N ASN A 143 10.96 -0.03 23.73
CA ASN A 143 10.52 0.38 22.38
C ASN A 143 11.49 1.37 21.73
N ARG A 144 12.16 2.24 22.50
CA ARG A 144 13.16 3.18 21.97
C ARG A 144 14.40 2.43 21.49
N LYS A 145 14.81 1.39 22.23
CA LYS A 145 15.89 0.48 21.81
C LYS A 145 15.51 -0.35 20.59
N GLN A 146 14.27 -0.81 20.50
CA GLN A 146 13.75 -1.51 19.31
C GLN A 146 13.56 -0.59 18.10
N ARG A 147 13.22 0.70 18.30
CA ARG A 147 13.08 1.70 17.21
C ARG A 147 14.39 2.07 16.53
N GLY A 148 15.55 1.74 17.11
CA GLY A 148 16.83 1.81 16.40
C GLY A 148 16.97 0.79 15.25
N VAL A 149 16.05 -0.17 15.15
CA VAL A 149 16.06 -1.26 14.16
C VAL A 149 14.66 -1.44 13.55
N VAL A 150 13.95 -0.35 13.25
CA VAL A 150 12.78 -0.43 12.35
C VAL A 150 13.30 -0.26 10.94
N SER A 151 13.84 -1.35 10.40
CA SER A 151 14.03 -1.50 8.96
C SER A 151 12.69 -1.30 8.27
N SER A 152 12.67 -0.37 7.32
CA SER A 152 11.50 -0.12 6.47
C SER A 152 10.99 -1.43 5.86
N PRO A 153 9.65 -1.61 5.79
CA PRO A 153 9.06 -2.79 5.21
C PRO A 153 9.34 -2.83 3.70
N SER A 154 10.20 -3.77 3.32
CA SER A 154 10.15 -4.56 2.09
C SER A 154 9.98 -3.82 0.76
N ASN A 155 11.10 -3.34 0.21
CA ASN A 155 11.31 -3.25 -1.25
C ASN A 155 11.49 -4.66 -1.86
N ARG A 156 10.52 -5.57 -1.63
CA ARG A 156 10.60 -6.98 -2.09
C ARG A 156 9.82 -7.22 -3.40
N PHE A 157 9.47 -6.16 -4.11
CA PHE A 157 8.76 -6.21 -5.38
C PHE A 157 9.38 -5.22 -6.35
N GLU A 158 10.38 -5.66 -7.13
CA GLU A 158 10.74 -5.01 -8.40
C GLU A 158 11.24 -6.00 -9.46
N VAL A 159 11.71 -7.19 -9.05
CA VAL A 159 12.24 -8.15 -10.02
C VAL A 159 11.13 -8.81 -10.85
N LEU A 160 10.00 -9.17 -10.24
CA LEU A 160 8.90 -9.83 -10.96
C LEU A 160 8.20 -8.90 -11.97
N ASP A 161 8.00 -7.63 -11.61
CA ASP A 161 7.33 -6.66 -12.50
C ASP A 161 8.15 -6.37 -13.76
N PHE A 162 9.49 -6.47 -13.68
CA PHE A 162 10.35 -6.37 -14.85
C PHE A 162 10.23 -7.59 -15.79
N PHE A 163 10.01 -8.80 -15.27
CA PHE A 163 9.98 -10.02 -16.07
C PHE A 163 8.61 -10.34 -16.72
N ILE A 164 7.52 -9.82 -16.14
CA ILE A 164 6.16 -10.00 -16.68
C ILE A 164 6.03 -9.71 -18.19
N PRO A 165 6.53 -8.57 -18.73
CA PRO A 165 6.42 -8.30 -20.17
C PRO A 165 7.20 -9.32 -21.03
N PHE A 166 8.36 -9.79 -20.58
CA PHE A 166 9.14 -10.79 -21.32
C PHE A 166 8.46 -12.16 -21.35
N VAL A 167 7.87 -12.57 -20.22
CA VAL A 167 7.11 -13.82 -20.13
C VAL A 167 5.87 -13.76 -21.04
N MET A 168 5.17 -12.63 -21.06
CA MET A 168 4.03 -12.41 -21.97
C MET A 168 4.42 -12.54 -23.44
N VAL A 169 5.52 -11.89 -23.86
CA VAL A 169 6.02 -12.00 -25.24
C VAL A 169 6.43 -13.44 -25.58
N LEU A 170 7.11 -14.13 -24.66
CA LEU A 170 7.51 -15.52 -24.84
C LEU A 170 6.28 -16.44 -25.06
N VAL A 171 5.22 -16.25 -24.26
CA VAL A 171 3.97 -17.02 -24.38
C VAL A 171 3.32 -16.80 -25.75
N VAL A 172 3.29 -15.55 -26.24
CA VAL A 172 2.75 -15.22 -27.57
C VAL A 172 3.57 -15.89 -28.68
N ILE A 173 4.90 -15.87 -28.59
CA ILE A 173 5.79 -16.53 -29.56
C ILE A 173 5.55 -18.05 -29.57
N LEU A 174 5.47 -18.67 -28.39
CA LEU A 174 5.22 -20.12 -28.27
C LEU A 174 3.86 -20.51 -28.85
N LEU A 175 2.82 -19.72 -28.61
CA LEU A 175 1.49 -19.89 -29.22
C LEU A 175 1.56 -19.81 -30.75
N PHE A 176 2.27 -18.82 -31.29
CA PHE A 176 2.45 -18.66 -32.73
C PHE A 176 3.15 -19.87 -33.36
N LEU A 177 4.24 -20.35 -32.74
CA LEU A 177 4.97 -21.52 -33.22
C LEU A 177 4.11 -22.79 -33.21
N LEU A 178 3.30 -22.98 -32.16
CA LEU A 178 2.34 -24.08 -32.09
C LEU A 178 1.34 -24.04 -33.25
N ILE A 179 0.79 -22.86 -33.57
CA ILE A 179 -0.13 -22.68 -34.69
C ILE A 179 0.55 -23.07 -36.01
N VAL A 180 1.78 -22.60 -36.27
CA VAL A 180 2.54 -22.93 -37.48
C VAL A 180 2.81 -24.44 -37.60
N MET A 181 3.16 -25.09 -36.48
CA MET A 181 3.38 -26.55 -36.46
C MET A 181 2.10 -27.33 -36.81
N VAL A 182 0.94 -26.88 -36.33
CA VAL A 182 -0.35 -27.48 -36.67
C VAL A 182 -0.64 -27.30 -38.16
N ILE A 183 -0.48 -26.10 -38.71
CA ILE A 183 -0.72 -25.82 -40.13
C ILE A 183 0.15 -26.70 -41.02
N LYS A 184 1.46 -26.78 -40.73
CA LYS A 184 2.42 -27.58 -41.52
C LYS A 184 2.13 -29.09 -41.49
N LYS A 185 1.46 -29.59 -40.44
CA LYS A 185 1.09 -31.00 -40.32
C LYS A 185 -0.25 -31.30 -41.00
N VAL A 186 -1.07 -30.28 -41.22
CA VAL A 186 -2.38 -30.38 -41.86
C VAL A 186 -2.29 -30.24 -43.38
N LEU A 187 -1.40 -29.37 -43.87
CA LEU A 187 -1.01 -29.26 -45.28
C LEU A 187 -0.07 -30.40 -45.69
#